data_AF-R1GCB4-F1
#
_entry.id   AF-R1GCB4-F1
#
_cell.length_a   1.000
_cell.length_b   1.000
_cell.length_c   1.000
_cell.angle_alpha   90.00
_cell.angle_beta   90.00
_cell.angle_gamma   90.00
#
_symmetry.space_group_name_H-M   'P 1'
#
loop_
_entity.id
_entity.type
_entity.pdbx_description
1 polymer ?
#
loop_
_entity_poly.entity_id
_entity_poly.type
_entity_poly.pdbx_seq_one_letter_code
_entity_poly.pdbx_strand_id
1 'polypeptide(L)'
;MNTTQVTLSQPDFGWFDRVVEGGPSFDASGVHGGGHYGVGGTYGQMGDLYASPSDPIFYMHHANLDRVWWSWQALDLEKRLTDISGPIYLMDYSNEQGGNVTLDFPLTVGVNAENITVADTMNIKGGVLCYDYDKLYIPGLY
;
A
#
# COMPACT_ATOMS: atom_id res chain seq x y z
N MET A 1 0.55 -8.41 19.72
CA MET A 1 -0.07 -7.12 19.36
C MET A 1 -0.78 -7.35 18.03
N ASN A 2 -2.03 -6.88 17.85
CA ASN A 2 -2.75 -7.10 16.60
C ASN A 2 -2.26 -6.10 15.54
N THR A 3 -1.53 -6.57 14.54
CA THR A 3 -0.92 -5.72 13.51
C THR A 3 -1.97 -4.92 12.72
N THR A 4 -3.15 -5.48 12.45
CA THR A 4 -4.26 -4.75 11.81
C THR A 4 -4.67 -3.52 12.64
N GLN A 5 -4.78 -3.68 13.96
CA GLN A 5 -5.14 -2.55 14.83
C GLN A 5 -4.08 -1.46 14.81
N VAL A 6 -2.80 -1.84 14.81
CA VAL A 6 -1.68 -0.89 14.73
C VAL A 6 -1.73 -0.15 13.39
N THR A 7 -1.85 -0.86 12.27
CA THR A 7 -1.95 -0.26 10.93
C THR A 7 -3.12 0.72 10.82
N LEU A 8 -4.32 0.36 11.27
CA LEU A 8 -5.50 1.23 11.14
C LEU A 8 -5.46 2.47 12.05
N SER A 9 -4.68 2.42 13.14
CA SER A 9 -4.53 3.52 14.08
C SER A 9 -3.57 4.62 13.64
N GLN A 10 -2.87 4.44 12.51
CA GLN A 10 -1.85 5.40 12.09
C GLN A 10 -2.47 6.77 11.75
N PRO A 11 -1.81 7.87 12.13
CA PRO A 11 -2.39 9.21 12.07
C PRO A 11 -2.45 9.79 10.65
N ASP A 12 -1.50 9.42 9.80
CA ASP A 12 -1.33 9.89 8.43
C ASP A 12 -0.82 8.75 7.53
N PHE A 13 -0.86 8.99 6.22
CA PHE A 13 -0.44 8.01 5.21
C PHE A 13 1.03 7.60 5.39
N GLY A 14 1.91 8.52 5.77
CA GLY A 14 3.35 8.23 5.89
C GLY A 14 3.65 7.25 7.01
N TRP A 15 2.97 7.36 8.16
CA TRP A 15 3.07 6.36 9.22
C TRP A 15 2.32 5.08 8.89
N PHE A 16 1.18 5.17 8.19
CA PHE A 16 0.44 4.01 7.70
C PHE A 16 1.33 3.14 6.79
N ASP A 17 1.93 3.74 5.76
CA ASP A 17 2.83 3.10 4.80
C ASP A 17 4.00 2.41 5.50
N ARG A 18 4.71 3.11 6.39
CA ARG A 18 5.84 2.53 7.16
C ARG A 18 5.46 1.31 7.98
N VAL A 19 4.24 1.26 8.53
CA VAL A 19 3.78 0.11 9.32
C VAL A 19 3.34 -1.04 8.40
N VAL A 20 2.78 -0.75 7.23
CA VAL A 20 2.36 -1.74 6.25
C VAL A 20 3.56 -2.42 5.59
N GLU A 21 4.51 -1.61 5.09
CA GLU A 21 5.70 -2.06 4.39
C GLU A 21 6.74 -2.63 5.38
N GLY A 22 7.00 -1.89 6.47
CA GLY A 22 8.06 -2.20 7.42
C GLY A 22 9.46 -1.82 6.91
N GLY A 23 10.47 -2.49 7.43
CA GLY A 23 11.86 -2.34 7.01
C GLY A 23 12.26 -3.36 5.93
N PRO A 24 13.44 -3.18 5.31
CA PRO A 24 13.89 -3.98 4.17
C PRO A 24 14.35 -5.41 4.52
N SER A 25 14.25 -5.80 5.78
CA SER A 25 14.62 -7.13 6.26
C SER A 25 13.39 -7.94 6.66
N PHE A 26 13.55 -9.26 6.65
CA PHE A 26 12.52 -10.19 7.12
C PHE A 26 12.03 -9.84 8.54
N ASP A 27 12.95 -9.59 9.47
CA ASP A 27 12.62 -9.30 10.87
C ASP A 27 11.95 -7.93 11.08
N ALA A 28 12.10 -7.02 10.12
CA ALA A 28 11.48 -5.70 10.15
C ALA A 28 10.22 -5.60 9.30
N SER A 29 9.78 -6.70 8.67
CA SER A 29 8.68 -6.70 7.71
C SER A 29 7.34 -6.34 8.35
N GLY A 30 6.59 -5.45 7.68
CA GLY A 30 5.19 -5.23 7.98
C GLY A 30 4.31 -6.33 7.39
N VAL A 31 3.00 -6.08 7.30
CA VAL A 31 2.06 -7.05 6.72
C VAL A 31 2.29 -7.29 5.22
N HIS A 32 2.85 -6.32 4.50
CA HIS A 32 3.24 -6.47 3.09
C HIS A 32 4.45 -7.41 2.98
N GLY A 33 5.59 -7.04 3.56
CA GLY A 33 6.79 -7.89 3.54
C GLY A 33 6.54 -9.29 4.12
N GLY A 34 5.76 -9.40 5.20
CA GLY A 34 5.40 -10.68 5.80
C GLY A 34 4.57 -11.58 4.87
N GLY A 35 3.70 -11.00 4.03
CA GLY A 35 2.97 -11.75 3.01
C GLY A 35 3.87 -12.26 1.89
N HIS A 36 4.77 -11.40 1.39
CA HIS A 36 5.77 -11.74 0.38
C HIS A 36 6.70 -12.87 0.86
N TYR A 37 7.39 -12.65 1.97
CA TYR A 37 8.36 -13.63 2.50
C TYR A 37 7.69 -14.87 3.09
N GLY A 38 6.46 -14.76 3.60
CA GLY A 38 5.72 -15.91 4.12
C GLY A 38 5.39 -16.95 3.06
N VAL A 39 5.17 -16.52 1.81
CA VAL A 39 4.90 -17.41 0.67
C VAL A 39 6.18 -17.77 -0.07
N GLY A 40 7.01 -16.78 -0.41
CA GLY A 40 8.18 -16.99 -1.27
C GLY A 40 9.44 -17.44 -0.53
N GLY A 41 9.57 -17.13 0.77
CA GLY A 41 10.83 -17.29 1.49
C GLY A 41 11.99 -16.58 0.79
N THR A 42 13.20 -17.12 0.94
CA THR A 42 14.43 -16.53 0.37
C THR A 42 14.60 -16.76 -1.14
N TYR A 43 13.95 -17.78 -1.71
CA TYR A 43 14.23 -18.25 -3.08
C TYR A 43 13.00 -18.30 -4.00
N GLY A 44 11.80 -18.09 -3.47
CA GLY A 44 10.57 -18.06 -4.25
C GLY A 44 10.26 -16.67 -4.80
N GLN A 45 9.47 -16.63 -5.87
CA GLN A 45 9.15 -15.41 -6.61
C GLN A 45 8.50 -14.35 -5.71
N MET A 46 7.57 -14.73 -4.84
CA MET A 46 6.95 -13.80 -3.89
C MET A 46 7.96 -13.12 -2.95
N GLY A 47 9.13 -13.71 -2.68
CA GLY A 47 10.18 -13.08 -1.86
C GLY A 47 11.12 -12.16 -2.65
N ASP A 48 11.03 -12.16 -3.97
CA ASP A 48 11.83 -11.30 -4.85
C ASP A 48 11.07 -9.99 -5.14
N LEU A 49 11.66 -8.86 -4.73
CA LEU A 49 11.06 -7.53 -4.86
C LEU A 49 10.60 -7.21 -6.30
N TYR A 50 11.37 -7.65 -7.31
CA TYR A 50 11.12 -7.30 -8.71
C TYR A 50 10.31 -8.37 -9.43
N ALA A 51 10.45 -9.64 -9.03
CA ALA A 51 9.80 -10.77 -9.68
C ALA A 51 8.50 -11.22 -8.98
N SER A 52 8.16 -10.70 -7.80
CA SER A 52 6.96 -11.09 -7.06
C SER A 52 5.64 -11.07 -7.86
N PRO A 53 5.39 -10.14 -8.81
CA PRO A 53 4.17 -10.18 -9.63
C PRO A 53 4.04 -11.38 -10.57
N SER A 54 5.10 -12.18 -10.74
CA SER A 54 5.08 -13.42 -11.53
C SER A 54 4.41 -14.59 -10.81
N ASP A 55 4.21 -14.51 -9.49
CA ASP A 55 3.41 -15.45 -8.72
C ASP A 55 1.94 -14.97 -8.68
N PRO A 56 0.95 -15.78 -9.09
CA PRO A 56 -0.46 -15.37 -9.07
C PRO A 56 -0.99 -14.93 -7.69
N ILE A 57 -0.39 -15.40 -6.58
CA ILE A 57 -0.78 -15.00 -5.22
C ILE A 57 -0.50 -13.51 -4.98
N PHE A 58 0.45 -12.91 -5.70
CA PHE A 58 0.75 -11.47 -5.62
C PHE A 58 -0.49 -10.61 -5.68
N TYR A 59 -1.38 -10.89 -6.63
CA TYR A 59 -2.58 -10.09 -6.87
C TYR A 59 -3.59 -10.21 -5.73
N MET A 60 -3.71 -11.39 -5.12
CA MET A 60 -4.58 -11.58 -3.95
C MET A 60 -3.99 -10.93 -2.70
N HIS A 61 -2.67 -10.99 -2.55
CA HIS A 61 -1.96 -10.30 -1.46
C HIS A 61 -2.16 -8.79 -1.56
N HIS A 62 -1.87 -8.19 -2.71
CA HIS A 62 -2.02 -6.75 -2.95
C HIS A 62 -3.48 -6.29 -2.95
N ALA A 63 -4.43 -7.11 -3.41
CA ALA A 63 -5.86 -6.80 -3.24
C ALA A 63 -6.26 -6.70 -1.76
N ASN A 64 -5.66 -7.50 -0.87
CA ASN A 64 -5.92 -7.39 0.55
C ASN A 64 -5.16 -6.22 1.21
N LEU A 65 -4.00 -5.81 0.68
CA LEU A 65 -3.32 -4.58 1.11
C LEU A 65 -4.09 -3.33 0.71
N ASP A 66 -4.61 -3.26 -0.51
CA ASP A 66 -5.50 -2.19 -0.95
C ASP A 66 -6.76 -2.13 -0.09
N ARG A 67 -7.33 -3.29 0.28
CA ARG A 67 -8.42 -3.35 1.26
C ARG A 67 -8.03 -2.79 2.63
N VAL A 68 -6.81 -3.04 3.11
CA VAL A 68 -6.30 -2.47 4.38
C VAL A 68 -6.17 -0.94 4.26
N TRP A 69 -5.65 -0.45 3.13
CA TRP A 69 -5.55 0.98 2.85
C TRP A 69 -6.91 1.66 2.77
N TRP A 70 -7.85 1.11 2.00
CA TRP A 70 -9.21 1.62 1.92
C TRP A 70 -9.92 1.56 3.28
N SER A 71 -9.69 0.52 4.08
CA SER A 71 -10.21 0.44 5.46
C SER A 71 -9.66 1.57 6.33
N TRP A 72 -8.38 1.93 6.18
CA TRP A 72 -7.78 3.05 6.89
C TRP A 72 -8.36 4.39 6.41
N GLN A 73 -8.53 4.60 5.10
CA GLN A 73 -9.15 5.80 4.54
C GLN A 73 -10.60 5.97 5.04
N ALA A 74 -11.38 4.88 5.07
CA ALA A 74 -12.78 4.87 5.47
C ALA A 74 -13.04 5.34 6.92
N LEU A 75 -12.03 5.32 7.79
CA LEU A 75 -12.16 5.78 9.18
C LEU A 75 -12.27 7.31 9.30
N ASP A 76 -11.73 8.06 8.34
CA ASP A 76 -11.86 9.52 8.25
C ASP A 76 -11.65 9.96 6.79
N LEU A 77 -12.64 9.69 5.93
CA LEU A 77 -12.51 9.92 4.48
C LEU A 77 -12.18 11.37 4.15
N GLU A 78 -12.72 12.34 4.91
CA GLU A 78 -12.47 13.76 4.66
C GLU A 78 -10.98 14.08 4.74
N LYS A 79 -10.27 13.52 5.73
CA LYS A 79 -8.84 13.76 5.90
C LYS A 79 -7.97 12.79 5.12
N ARG A 80 -8.37 11.53 5.03
CA ARG A 80 -7.51 10.43 4.59
C ARG A 80 -7.64 10.08 3.11
N LEU A 81 -8.73 10.49 2.46
CA LEU A 81 -8.92 10.17 1.04
C LEU A 81 -7.81 10.78 0.18
N THR A 82 -7.29 11.95 0.55
CA THR A 82 -6.24 12.65 -0.21
C THR A 82 -4.90 12.70 0.52
N ASP A 83 -4.78 11.99 1.63
CA ASP A 83 -3.55 11.95 2.41
C ASP A 83 -2.53 11.04 1.70
N ILE A 84 -1.39 11.63 1.33
CA ILE A 84 -0.30 10.97 0.64
C ILE A 84 1.01 11.60 1.09
N SER A 85 2.02 10.78 1.30
CA SER A 85 3.38 11.21 1.60
C SER A 85 4.36 10.05 1.34
N GLY A 86 5.64 10.27 1.60
CA GLY A 86 6.69 9.30 1.35
C GLY A 86 7.57 9.70 0.16
N PRO A 87 8.83 9.23 0.13
CA PRO A 87 9.81 9.69 -0.84
C PRO A 87 9.55 9.10 -2.23
N ILE A 88 9.89 9.87 -3.27
CA ILE A 88 9.87 9.37 -4.66
C ILE A 88 10.90 8.25 -4.85
N TYR A 89 12.05 8.36 -4.19
CA TYR A 89 13.08 7.33 -4.21
C TYR A 89 12.91 6.38 -3.03
N LEU A 90 12.92 5.08 -3.32
CA LEU A 90 12.76 4.02 -2.33
C LEU A 90 13.72 4.23 -1.15
N MET A 91 13.18 4.23 0.08
CA MET A 91 13.89 4.43 1.35
C MET A 91 14.57 5.80 1.56
N ASP A 92 14.38 6.79 0.68
CA ASP A 92 14.93 8.16 0.82
C ASP A 92 14.11 9.03 1.81
N TYR A 93 13.90 8.54 3.02
CA TYR A 93 13.03 9.21 3.99
C TYR A 93 13.59 10.53 4.56
N SER A 94 14.87 10.82 4.35
CA SER A 94 15.45 12.16 4.60
C SER A 94 15.20 13.13 3.46
N ASN A 95 14.63 12.64 2.35
CA ASN A 95 14.22 13.40 1.18
C ASN A 95 15.38 14.19 0.54
N GLU A 96 16.52 13.52 0.39
CA GLU A 96 17.74 14.14 -0.12
C GLU A 96 17.83 14.11 -1.64
N GLN A 97 17.05 13.26 -2.32
CA GLN A 97 17.17 13.03 -3.75
C GLN A 97 16.05 13.67 -4.58
N GLY A 98 14.79 13.46 -4.21
CA GLY A 98 13.68 13.62 -5.16
C GLY A 98 12.49 14.46 -4.74
N GLY A 99 12.26 14.67 -3.45
CA GLY A 99 10.96 15.10 -2.95
C GLY A 99 10.09 13.93 -2.49
N ASN A 100 8.95 14.29 -1.90
CA ASN A 100 7.88 13.34 -1.62
C ASN A 100 6.92 13.24 -2.80
N VAL A 101 6.26 12.09 -2.92
CA VAL A 101 5.13 11.88 -3.82
C VAL A 101 4.01 12.86 -3.45
N THR A 102 3.31 13.37 -4.48
CA THR A 102 2.13 14.23 -4.34
C THR A 102 0.97 13.64 -5.15
N LEU A 103 -0.24 14.19 -4.97
CA LEU A 103 -1.41 13.76 -5.74
C LEU A 103 -1.23 13.94 -7.26
N ASP A 104 -0.47 14.94 -7.70
CA ASP A 104 -0.19 15.20 -9.12
C ASP A 104 0.93 14.30 -9.69
N PHE A 105 1.53 13.44 -8.87
CA PHE A 105 2.62 12.57 -9.31
C PHE A 105 2.09 11.56 -10.36
N PRO A 106 2.78 11.39 -11.50
CA PRO A 106 2.33 10.51 -12.56
C PRO A 106 2.51 9.02 -12.20
N LEU A 107 1.48 8.22 -12.49
CA LEU A 107 1.48 6.77 -12.37
C LEU A 107 1.34 6.11 -13.75
N THR A 108 2.14 5.08 -14.00
CA THR A 108 2.14 4.33 -15.24
C THR A 108 2.35 2.83 -15.00
N VAL A 109 1.64 2.02 -15.76
CA VAL A 109 1.83 0.55 -15.84
C VAL A 109 2.30 0.14 -17.23
N GLY A 110 3.00 1.05 -17.92
CA GLY A 110 3.52 0.84 -19.26
C GLY A 110 2.40 0.69 -20.29
N VAL A 111 2.45 -0.39 -21.08
CA VAL A 111 1.49 -0.64 -22.18
C VAL A 111 0.13 -1.14 -21.72
N ASN A 112 -0.04 -1.42 -20.42
CA ASN A 112 -1.23 -2.08 -19.90
C ASN A 112 -2.41 -1.14 -19.64
N ALA A 113 -2.16 0.16 -19.46
CA ALA A 113 -3.20 1.16 -19.24
C ALA A 113 -2.70 2.57 -19.60
N GLU A 114 -3.63 3.52 -19.67
CA GLU A 114 -3.31 4.94 -19.84
C GLU A 114 -2.57 5.49 -18.61
N ASN A 115 -1.75 6.51 -18.82
CA ASN A 115 -1.08 7.21 -17.72
C ASN A 115 -2.09 8.05 -16.95
N ILE A 116 -2.03 7.96 -15.63
CA ILE A 116 -2.89 8.70 -14.70
C ILE A 116 -2.02 9.37 -13.64
N THR A 117 -2.64 10.06 -12.68
CA THR A 117 -1.97 10.60 -11.49
C THR A 117 -2.29 9.78 -10.24
N VAL A 118 -1.56 10.00 -9.16
CA VAL A 118 -1.90 9.43 -7.84
C VAL A 118 -3.33 9.83 -7.44
N ALA A 119 -3.73 11.08 -7.69
CA ALA A 119 -5.06 11.59 -7.39
C ALA A 119 -6.19 10.73 -7.99
N ASP A 120 -5.98 10.21 -9.20
CA ASP A 120 -6.97 9.40 -9.92
C ASP A 120 -7.19 8.02 -9.28
N THR A 121 -6.26 7.55 -8.44
CA THR A 121 -6.33 6.24 -7.76
C THR A 121 -6.85 6.30 -6.33
N MET A 122 -6.93 7.49 -5.73
CA MET A 122 -7.20 7.63 -4.30
C MET A 122 -8.61 7.21 -3.88
N ASN A 123 -9.57 7.25 -4.80
CA ASN A 123 -10.97 6.89 -4.55
C ASN A 123 -11.36 5.66 -5.38
N ILE A 124 -11.49 4.50 -4.72
CA ILE A 124 -11.80 3.24 -5.39
C ILE A 124 -13.20 3.20 -6.05
N LYS A 125 -14.07 4.17 -5.72
CA LYS A 125 -15.43 4.33 -6.27
C LYS A 125 -15.56 5.53 -7.22
N GLY A 126 -14.46 6.15 -7.62
CA GLY A 126 -14.46 7.36 -8.42
C GLY A 126 -13.41 7.37 -9.52
N GLY A 127 -13.57 8.30 -10.47
CA GLY A 127 -12.62 8.49 -11.56
C GLY A 127 -12.51 7.26 -12.46
N VAL A 128 -11.29 6.73 -12.56
CA VAL A 128 -10.96 5.56 -13.40
C VAL A 128 -11.24 4.21 -12.71
N LEU A 129 -11.62 4.24 -11.43
CA LEU A 129 -11.92 3.06 -10.62
C LEU A 129 -13.42 2.98 -10.30
N CYS A 130 -13.93 1.77 -10.10
CA CYS A 130 -15.33 1.54 -9.72
C CYS A 130 -15.50 0.16 -9.07
N TYR A 131 -14.93 -0.03 -7.88
CA TYR A 131 -15.06 -1.28 -7.12
C TYR A 131 -15.35 -1.03 -5.63
N ASP A 132 -15.64 -2.11 -4.92
CA ASP A 132 -15.83 -2.11 -3.47
C ASP A 132 -15.31 -3.43 -2.88
N TYR A 133 -15.13 -3.46 -1.56
CA TYR A 133 -14.76 -4.66 -0.82
C TYR A 133 -15.94 -5.20 -0.01
N ASP A 134 -16.14 -6.52 -0.04
CA ASP A 134 -17.23 -7.20 0.69
C ASP A 134 -17.27 -6.85 2.18
N LYS A 135 -16.11 -6.62 2.80
CA LYS A 135 -15.97 -6.25 4.21
C LYS A 135 -14.77 -5.34 4.40
N LEU A 136 -14.89 -4.30 5.21
CA LEU A 136 -13.74 -3.50 5.65
C LEU A 136 -13.23 -3.95 7.02
N TYR A 137 -11.98 -3.62 7.32
CA TYR A 137 -11.44 -3.76 8.66
C TYR A 137 -11.86 -2.55 9.50
N ILE A 138 -12.76 -2.75 10.45
CA ILE A 138 -13.27 -1.70 11.33
C ILE A 138 -12.85 -2.01 12.76
N PRO A 139 -12.20 -1.07 13.47
CA PRO A 139 -11.82 -1.26 14.87
C PRO A 139 -13.03 -1.70 15.72
N GLY A 140 -12.86 -2.81 16.45
CA GLY A 140 -13.90 -3.36 17.34
C GLY A 140 -14.92 -4.28 16.68
N LEU A 141 -14.81 -4.57 15.38
CA LEU A 141 -15.65 -5.54 14.65
C LEU A 141 -14.90 -6.81 14.22
N TYR A 142 -13.71 -7.05 14.79
CA TYR A 142 -12.90 -8.25 14.60
C TYR A 142 -12.40 -8.82 15.92
#